data_AF-A0A926HHM1-F1
#
_entry.id   AF-A0A926HHM1-F1
#
_cell.length_a   1.000
_cell.length_b   1.000
_cell.length_c   1.000
_cell.angle_alpha   90.00
_cell.angle_beta   90.00
_cell.angle_gamma   90.00
#
_symmetry.space_group_name_H-M   'P 1'
#
loop_
_entity.id
_entity.type
_entity.pdbx_description
1 polymer ?
#
loop_
_entity_poly.entity_id
_entity_poly.type
_entity_poly.pdbx_seq_one_letter_code
_entity_poly.pdbx_strand_id
1 'polypeptide(L)'
;LDAVHLTALPITGEAIGVLYVVGHPLLPTTSLYALPETRRQGAYESPDFLQGLADDVPESATTWLVAEDSPLMSFAHDALLNGLRLWLTGKLAEEESGWDRFFGLPLLLASITVFAV
;
A
#
# COMPACT_ATOMS: atom_id res chain seq x y z
N LEU A 1 -0.60 -5.60 6.88
CA LEU A 1 -1.19 -6.40 5.78
C LEU A 1 -1.68 -7.69 6.39
N ASP A 2 -2.97 -7.99 6.23
CA ASP A 2 -3.63 -9.10 6.92
C ASP A 2 -3.75 -10.33 6.01
N ALA A 3 -4.13 -10.11 4.74
CA ALA A 3 -4.21 -11.17 3.75
C ALA A 3 -3.94 -10.66 2.32
N VAL A 4 -3.50 -11.56 1.46
CA VAL A 4 -3.38 -11.34 0.01
C VAL A 4 -4.15 -12.45 -0.71
N HIS A 5 -4.94 -12.07 -1.71
CA HIS A 5 -5.72 -12.97 -2.54
C HIS A 5 -5.48 -12.67 -4.02
N LEU A 6 -5.14 -13.70 -4.80
CA LEU A 6 -5.04 -13.61 -6.25
C LEU A 6 -6.35 -14.07 -6.88
N THR A 7 -6.91 -13.25 -7.76
CA THR A 7 -8.13 -13.57 -8.49
C THR A 7 -8.09 -13.02 -9.90
N ALA A 8 -8.99 -13.46 -10.76
CA ALA A 8 -9.12 -12.93 -12.11
C ALA A 8 -10.33 -11.98 -12.19
N LEU A 9 -10.17 -10.86 -12.89
CA LEU A 9 -11.27 -9.95 -13.16
C LEU A 9 -12.28 -10.62 -14.11
N PRO A 10 -13.59 -10.64 -13.76
CA PRO A 10 -14.58 -11.40 -14.54
C PRO A 10 -14.72 -11.01 -16.02
N ILE A 11 -14.38 -9.77 -16.38
CA ILE A 11 -14.56 -9.25 -17.76
C ILE A 11 -13.26 -9.28 -18.56
N THR A 12 -12.12 -8.89 -17.97
CA THR A 12 -10.85 -8.85 -18.69
C THR A 12 -10.10 -10.18 -18.61
N GLY A 13 -10.41 -11.02 -17.63
CA GLY A 13 -9.64 -12.24 -17.32
C GLY A 13 -8.26 -11.93 -16.74
N GLU A 14 -7.92 -10.66 -16.53
CA GLU A 14 -6.64 -10.25 -15.98
C GLU A 14 -6.57 -10.62 -14.51
N ALA A 15 -5.43 -11.17 -14.11
CA ALA A 15 -5.16 -11.49 -12.73
C ALA A 15 -4.84 -10.22 -11.92
N ILE A 16 -5.42 -10.15 -10.73
CA ILE A 16 -5.29 -9.04 -9.81
C ILE A 16 -5.02 -9.54 -8.40
N GLY A 17 -4.17 -8.82 -7.70
CA GLY A 17 -3.99 -8.92 -6.26
C GLY A 17 -4.99 -8.10 -5.50
N VAL A 18 -5.66 -8.75 -4.56
CA VAL A 18 -6.52 -8.13 -3.56
C VAL A 18 -5.78 -8.20 -2.23
N LEU A 19 -5.40 -7.05 -1.71
CA LEU A 19 -4.71 -6.90 -0.42
C LEU A 19 -5.72 -6.44 0.62
N TYR A 20 -5.85 -7.21 1.69
CA TYR A 20 -6.62 -6.83 2.87
C TYR A 20 -5.67 -6.17 3.87
N VAL A 21 -5.85 -4.87 4.07
CA VAL A 21 -4.97 -4.04 4.88
C VAL A 21 -5.72 -3.61 6.12
N VAL A 22 -5.15 -3.90 7.28
CA VAL A 22 -5.58 -3.38 8.58
C VAL A 22 -4.46 -2.49 9.11
N GLY A 23 -4.80 -1.28 9.55
CA GLY A 23 -3.83 -0.33 10.09
C GLY A 23 -4.37 1.09 10.26
N HIS A 24 -3.50 1.95 10.78
CA HIS A 24 -3.78 3.37 10.95
C HIS A 24 -3.56 4.14 9.64
N PRO A 25 -4.37 5.17 9.36
CA PRO A 25 -4.10 6.07 8.25
C PRO A 25 -2.83 6.88 8.50
N LEU A 26 -2.14 7.24 7.42
CA LEU A 26 -1.01 8.16 7.47
C LEU A 26 -1.52 9.61 7.51
N LEU A 27 -0.75 10.51 8.14
CA LEU A 27 -0.96 11.94 8.02
C LEU A 27 -0.79 12.37 6.55
N PRO A 28 -1.53 13.37 6.06
CA PRO A 28 -1.37 13.90 4.71
C PRO A 28 0.04 14.45 4.42
N THR A 29 0.78 14.81 5.47
CA THR A 29 2.15 15.34 5.41
C THR A 29 3.22 14.24 5.44
N THR A 30 2.84 12.97 5.64
CA THR A 30 3.79 11.86 5.70
C THR A 30 4.35 11.56 4.31
N SER A 31 5.67 11.66 4.17
CA SER A 31 6.38 11.31 2.94
C SER A 31 6.98 9.91 3.06
N LEU A 32 6.69 9.06 2.08
CA LEU A 32 7.35 7.76 1.92
C LEU A 32 8.78 7.88 1.37
N TYR A 33 9.17 9.07 0.92
CA TYR A 33 10.45 9.32 0.27
C TYR A 33 11.34 10.20 1.13
N ALA A 34 12.64 9.91 1.10
CA ALA A 34 13.63 10.80 1.67
C ALA A 34 13.53 12.20 1.02
N LEU A 35 13.48 13.22 1.88
CA LEU A 35 13.52 14.63 1.45
C LEU A 35 14.79 14.90 0.64
N PRO A 36 14.76 15.82 -0.35
CA PRO A 36 15.93 16.14 -1.17
C PRO A 36 17.18 16.51 -0.34
N GLU A 37 16.98 17.13 0.80
CA GLU A 37 18.01 17.60 1.73
C GLU A 37 18.74 16.44 2.42
N THR A 38 18.01 15.39 2.82
CA THR A 38 18.57 14.23 3.54
C THR A 38 19.29 13.27 2.60
N ARG A 39 18.99 13.27 1.29
CA ARG A 39 19.69 12.45 0.28
C ARG A 39 21.19 12.74 0.18
N ARG A 40 21.64 13.92 0.59
CA ARG A 40 23.06 14.32 0.53
C ARG A 40 23.86 13.94 1.78
N GLN A 41 23.19 13.50 2.85
CA GLN A 41 23.83 13.26 4.15
C GLN A 41 24.50 11.88 4.27
N GLY A 42 24.31 10.98 3.29
CA GLY A 42 25.01 9.70 3.17
C GLY A 42 24.61 8.63 4.20
N ALA A 43 24.15 9.04 5.39
CA ALA A 43 23.54 8.20 6.39
C ALA A 43 22.04 8.51 6.45
N TYR A 44 21.21 7.60 5.93
CA TYR A 44 19.77 7.66 6.15
C TYR A 44 19.50 7.23 7.59
N GLU A 45 18.76 8.05 8.33
CA GLU A 45 18.24 7.62 9.63
C GLU A 45 17.31 6.42 9.44
N SER A 46 17.34 5.49 10.39
CA SER A 46 16.35 4.40 10.42
C SER A 46 14.96 5.01 10.51
N PRO A 47 14.05 4.69 9.57
CA PRO A 47 12.76 5.33 9.53
C PRO A 47 11.90 4.86 10.71
N ASP A 48 11.32 5.80 11.46
CA ASP A 48 10.38 5.48 12.53
C ASP A 48 9.01 5.17 11.92
N PHE A 49 8.58 3.92 12.07
CA PHE A 49 7.29 3.45 11.56
C PHE A 49 6.08 4.17 12.18
N LEU A 50 6.19 4.59 13.44
CA LEU A 50 5.10 5.26 14.15
C LEU A 50 5.02 6.75 13.79
N GLN A 51 6.11 7.32 13.28
CA GLN A 51 6.16 8.71 12.88
C GLN A 51 5.34 8.93 11.61
N GLY A 52 4.28 9.71 11.71
CA GLY A 52 3.44 10.05 10.55
C GLY A 52 2.13 9.26 10.46
N LEU A 53 1.78 8.51 11.50
CA LEU A 53 0.42 7.99 11.69
C LEU A 53 -0.52 9.11 12.16
N ALA A 54 -1.77 9.07 11.70
CA ALA A 54 -2.84 9.93 12.22
C ALA A 54 -3.48 9.24 13.43
N ASP A 55 -2.83 9.37 14.59
CA ASP A 55 -3.19 8.67 15.84
C ASP A 55 -4.55 9.08 16.42
N ASP A 56 -5.10 10.20 15.96
CA ASP A 56 -6.45 10.68 16.28
C ASP A 56 -7.56 9.95 15.50
N VAL A 57 -7.19 9.23 14.44
CA VAL A 57 -8.09 8.40 13.65
C VAL A 57 -7.93 6.94 14.08
N PRO A 58 -9.03 6.25 14.43
CA PRO A 58 -8.96 4.86 14.83
C PRO A 58 -8.47 3.97 13.69
N GLU A 59 -7.85 2.85 14.07
CA GLU A 59 -7.47 1.79 13.14
C GLU A 59 -8.68 1.34 12.31
N SER A 60 -8.42 1.05 11.03
CA SER A 60 -9.45 0.66 10.07
C SER A 60 -8.94 -0.47 9.19
N ALA A 61 -9.87 -1.11 8.50
CA ALA A 61 -9.60 -2.09 7.47
C ALA A 61 -9.99 -1.54 6.09
N THR A 62 -9.18 -1.84 5.09
CA THR A 62 -9.42 -1.42 3.71
C THR A 62 -8.89 -2.47 2.72
N THR A 63 -9.44 -2.46 1.51
CA THR A 63 -9.07 -3.40 0.45
C THR A 63 -8.37 -2.62 -0.66
N TRP A 64 -7.19 -3.10 -1.03
CA TRP A 64 -6.36 -2.50 -2.08
C TRP A 64 -6.18 -3.47 -3.23
N LEU A 65 -6.07 -2.92 -4.43
CA LEU A 65 -5.90 -3.65 -5.66
C LEU A 65 -4.49 -3.38 -6.20
N VAL A 66 -3.84 -4.43 -6.68
CA VAL A 66 -2.54 -4.33 -7.36
C VAL A 66 -2.52 -5.30 -8.54
N ALA A 67 -1.87 -4.92 -9.64
CA ALA A 67 -1.65 -5.85 -10.74
C ALA A 67 -0.84 -7.07 -10.28
N GLU A 68 -1.16 -8.27 -10.78
CA GLU A 68 -0.47 -9.52 -10.38
C GLU A 68 1.04 -9.46 -10.66
N ASP A 69 1.42 -8.88 -11.79
CA ASP A 69 2.80 -8.75 -12.26
C ASP A 69 3.55 -7.56 -11.63
N SER A 70 2.89 -6.78 -10.77
CA SER A 70 3.52 -5.64 -10.11
C SER A 70 4.58 -6.10 -9.09
N PRO A 71 5.77 -5.48 -9.08
CA PRO A 71 6.76 -5.71 -8.02
C PRO A 71 6.22 -5.47 -6.61
N LEU A 72 5.19 -4.62 -6.48
CA LEU A 72 4.53 -4.34 -5.21
C LEU A 72 3.83 -5.58 -4.64
N MET A 73 3.36 -6.50 -5.49
CA MET A 73 2.80 -7.78 -5.05
C MET A 73 3.84 -8.61 -4.31
N SER A 74 5.04 -8.74 -4.88
CA SER A 74 6.13 -9.50 -4.26
C SER A 74 6.51 -8.90 -2.92
N PHE A 75 6.63 -7.56 -2.83
CA PHE A 75 6.90 -6.89 -1.56
C PHE A 75 5.79 -7.09 -0.53
N ALA A 76 4.52 -7.07 -0.95
CA ALA A 76 3.39 -7.33 -0.07
C ALA A 76 3.43 -8.77 0.47
N HIS A 77 3.70 -9.77 -0.38
CA HIS A 77 3.87 -11.15 0.05
C HIS A 77 5.04 -11.32 1.01
N ASP A 78 6.21 -10.78 0.69
CA ASP A 78 7.39 -10.89 1.54
C ASP A 78 7.13 -10.25 2.90
N ALA A 79 6.51 -9.06 2.92
CA ALA A 79 6.16 -8.40 4.16
C ALA A 79 5.14 -9.17 4.98
N LEU A 80 4.12 -9.79 4.35
CA LEU A 80 3.16 -10.65 5.03
C LEU A 80 3.84 -11.86 5.66
N LEU A 81 4.70 -12.56 4.90
CA LEU A 81 5.39 -13.77 5.35
C LEU A 81 6.38 -13.50 6.48
N ASN A 82 7.02 -12.33 6.47
CA ASN A 82 8.02 -11.95 7.47
C ASN A 82 7.45 -11.07 8.60
N GLY A 83 6.14 -10.79 8.61
CA GLY A 83 5.52 -9.93 9.61
C GLY A 83 6.07 -8.49 9.62
N LEU A 84 6.50 -7.99 8.46
CA LEU A 84 7.09 -6.65 8.33
C LEU A 84 6.02 -5.58 8.39
N ARG A 85 6.41 -4.44 8.96
CA ARG A 85 5.58 -3.25 9.01
C ARG A 85 5.66 -2.53 7.67
N LEU A 86 4.51 -2.00 7.22
CA LEU A 86 4.35 -1.40 5.90
C LEU A 86 3.69 -0.04 5.99
N TRP A 87 4.16 0.90 5.19
CA TRP A 87 3.35 2.02 4.74
C TRP A 87 2.90 1.77 3.31
N LEU A 88 1.63 2.03 3.04
CA LEU A 88 0.99 1.83 1.74
C LEU A 88 0.40 3.17 1.29
N THR A 89 0.65 3.55 0.03
CA THR A 89 -0.04 4.69 -0.58
C THR A 89 -0.54 4.33 -1.97
N GLY A 90 -1.54 5.08 -2.40
CA GLY A 90 -2.05 4.98 -3.76
C GLY A 90 -3.25 5.85 -3.99
N LYS A 91 -4.04 5.50 -4.99
CA LYS A 91 -5.08 6.37 -5.54
C LYS A 91 -6.37 5.62 -5.76
N LEU A 92 -7.48 6.33 -5.79
CA LEU A 92 -8.70 5.80 -6.39
C LEU A 92 -8.43 5.51 -7.87
N ALA A 93 -9.00 4.42 -8.37
CA ALA A 93 -8.97 4.16 -9.79
C ALA A 93 -9.68 5.28 -10.56
N GLU A 94 -9.24 5.51 -11.79
CA GLU A 94 -9.84 6.51 -12.67
C GLU A 94 -11.26 6.07 -13.05
N GLU A 95 -12.21 7.00 -13.05
CA GLU A 95 -13.62 6.68 -13.32
C GLU A 95 -13.80 5.99 -14.69
N GLU A 96 -13.01 6.39 -15.69
CA GLU A 96 -13.04 5.82 -17.05
C GLU A 96 -12.58 4.37 -17.14
N SER A 97 -11.90 3.84 -16.11
CA SER A 97 -11.36 2.48 -16.12
C SER A 97 -12.38 1.39 -15.75
N GLY A 98 -13.62 1.76 -15.41
CA GLY A 98 -14.75 0.83 -15.27
C GLY A 98 -14.71 -0.06 -14.04
N TRP A 99 -13.83 0.23 -13.06
CA TRP A 99 -13.74 -0.50 -11.79
C TRP A 99 -14.97 -0.34 -10.92
N ASP A 100 -15.71 0.76 -11.06
CA ASP A 100 -16.97 1.06 -10.39
C ASP A 100 -18.02 -0.04 -10.61
N ARG A 101 -17.93 -0.77 -11.72
CA ARG A 101 -18.80 -1.92 -12.04
C ARG A 101 -18.57 -3.13 -11.13
N PHE A 102 -17.44 -3.17 -10.43
CA PHE A 102 -17.03 -4.32 -9.60
C PHE A 102 -16.73 -3.93 -8.16
N PHE A 103 -16.27 -2.70 -7.94
CA PHE A 103 -15.81 -2.19 -6.65
C PHE A 103 -16.37 -0.80 -6.43
N GLY A 104 -16.96 -0.56 -5.25
CA GLY A 104 -17.52 0.76 -4.92
C GLY A 104 -16.47 1.85 -4.72
N LEU A 105 -15.29 1.51 -4.22
CA LEU A 105 -14.15 2.42 -4.00
C LEU A 105 -12.83 1.68 -4.31
N PRO A 106 -12.48 1.55 -5.59
CA PRO A 106 -11.29 0.81 -6.01
C PRO A 106 -10.02 1.58 -5.64
N LEU A 107 -9.37 1.17 -4.55
CA LEU A 107 -8.09 1.72 -4.13
C LEU A 107 -6.96 0.97 -4.82
N LEU A 108 -6.27 1.63 -5.73
CA LEU A 108 -5.13 1.08 -6.45
C LEU A 108 -3.85 1.39 -5.69
N LEU A 109 -3.08 0.35 -5.42
CA LEU A 109 -1.78 0.46 -4.76
C LEU A 109 -0.74 1.08 -5.70
N ALA A 110 -0.13 2.18 -5.27
CA ALA A 110 0.89 2.88 -6.04
C ALA A 110 2.30 2.66 -5.49
N SER A 111 2.46 2.56 -4.17
CA SER A 111 3.75 2.29 -3.56
C SER A 111 3.64 1.64 -2.18
N ILE A 112 4.71 0.93 -1.82
CA ILE A 112 4.91 0.30 -0.52
C ILE A 112 6.27 0.75 0.03
N THR A 113 6.31 1.14 1.29
CA THR A 113 7.55 1.24 2.07
C THR A 113 7.57 0.11 3.09
N VAL A 114 8.60 -0.73 3.01
CA VAL A 114 8.81 -1.86 3.92
C VAL A 114 9.80 -1.45 5.00
N PHE A 115 9.43 -1.69 6.25
CA PHE A 115 10.27 -1.42 7.41
C PHE A 115 10.87 -2.73 7.91
N ALA A 116 12.17 -2.92 7.67
CA ALA A 116 12.95 -3.97 8.31
C ALA A 116 13.49 -3.40 9.63
N VAL A 117 12.93 -3.85 10.75
CA VAL A 117 13.35 -3.51 12.11
C VAL A 117 14.17 -4.65 12.69
#